data_AF-A0A9W8MWW3-F1
#
_entry.id   AF-A0A9W8MWW3-F1
#
_cell.length_a   1.000
_cell.length_b   1.000
_cell.length_c   1.000
_cell.angle_alpha   90.00
_cell.angle_beta   90.00
_cell.angle_gamma   90.00
#
_symmetry.space_group_name_H-M   'P 1'
#
loop_
_entity.id
_entity.type
_entity.pdbx_description
1 polymer ?
#
loop_
_entity_poly.entity_id
_entity_poly.type
_entity_poly.pdbx_seq_one_letter_code
_entity_poly.pdbx_strand_id
1 'polypeptide(L)'
;MVNLPLLSHRAIRDFAKLSSTGRELTWYATCAVKEIRGVWYGDETNSGARELGPKWVRALEVKQRESFGQQNTSPVLDLTILLTTGRERGIQKWESVVSEALVKLRDFSEKRLAPAMQRLHLVIEEVHGWAKLPHFSVFQLSAEELGGVLDLASRGIILANWLAAESRKQLGCFKEFIAWLRYEVGNVNSPNEGNVPRYDILEVNNYLTSGLVNSAIDSWFTGPVPQFRLRDLGIPEPEKDGLDEDMEYAREVANDPALLMAWQMERELNHVDKNLNALIEDLALRCQRVFHRASGAVSRSASISYAPSSDATRAPEKERSAEPRIAFPFRERTVLNEKGEVVQHLVVHMPSVANNTMLLTQLRFSVEESGLPSQIGVALLECYLPEEGQEDSSLDLLDADFFDDECVVIVYRPRRGQKQISLAMVNYSAAGYQNLPSGGYVTRTSQEDLIQESLELWKDGHLSSTKIAIMRHRTLSSCKDGGVSLALNGRTGRRVACVLDSTGTALESFDVEGEGDMEVADDGR
;
A
#
# COMPACT_ATOMS: atom_id res chain seq x y z
N MET A 1 -2.62 31.02 5.57
CA MET A 1 -3.35 29.79 5.95
C MET A 1 -3.63 28.96 4.71
N VAL A 2 -3.50 27.63 4.78
CA VAL A 2 -3.84 26.71 3.68
C VAL A 2 -5.20 26.07 4.01
N ASN A 3 -6.20 26.30 3.17
CA ASN A 3 -7.51 25.66 3.28
C ASN A 3 -7.58 24.51 2.26
N LEU A 4 -7.99 23.33 2.71
CA LEU A 4 -8.12 22.10 1.91
C LEU A 4 -9.60 21.68 1.86
N PRO A 5 -10.46 22.42 1.11
CA PRO A 5 -11.91 22.26 1.19
C PRO A 5 -12.36 20.85 0.83
N LEU A 6 -11.69 20.17 -0.11
CA LEU A 6 -12.07 18.84 -0.54
C LEU A 6 -11.90 17.76 0.55
N LEU A 7 -11.00 17.95 1.53
CA LEU A 7 -10.82 16.95 2.61
C LEU A 7 -12.05 16.86 3.51
N SER A 8 -12.90 17.89 3.52
CA SER A 8 -14.18 17.84 4.23
C SER A 8 -15.24 16.98 3.52
N HIS A 9 -15.03 16.66 2.24
CA HIS A 9 -16.00 15.93 1.42
C HIS A 9 -15.78 14.41 1.45
N ARG A 10 -16.89 13.67 1.61
CA ARG A 10 -16.92 12.20 1.55
C ARG A 10 -16.35 11.62 0.25
N ALA A 11 -16.52 12.33 -0.88
CA ALA A 11 -16.05 11.90 -2.20
C ALA A 11 -14.56 11.57 -2.23
N ILE A 12 -13.72 12.28 -1.47
CA ILE A 12 -12.28 11.98 -1.38
C ILE A 12 -12.03 10.64 -0.71
N ARG A 13 -12.72 10.37 0.40
CA ARG A 13 -12.56 9.11 1.11
C ARG A 13 -13.01 7.94 0.26
N ASP A 14 -14.10 8.10 -0.47
CA ASP A 14 -14.62 7.06 -1.35
C ASP A 14 -13.69 6.86 -2.57
N PHE A 15 -13.12 7.94 -3.13
CA PHE A 15 -12.09 7.85 -4.16
C PHE A 15 -10.83 7.13 -3.67
N ALA A 16 -10.34 7.48 -2.47
CA ALA A 16 -9.15 6.87 -1.88
C ALA A 16 -9.34 5.37 -1.62
N LYS A 17 -10.56 4.94 -1.27
CA LYS A 17 -10.91 3.52 -1.20
C LYS A 17 -10.82 2.86 -2.57
N LEU A 18 -11.48 3.42 -3.59
CA LEU A 18 -11.45 2.88 -4.95
C LEU A 18 -10.03 2.80 -5.52
N SER A 19 -9.22 3.85 -5.34
CA SER A 19 -7.82 3.84 -5.80
C SER A 19 -6.97 2.80 -5.07
N SER A 20 -7.19 2.63 -3.77
CA SER A 20 -6.49 1.62 -2.98
C SER A 20 -6.90 0.21 -3.39
N THR A 21 -8.20 -0.05 -3.55
CA THR A 21 -8.73 -1.33 -4.04
C THR A 21 -8.22 -1.64 -5.45
N GLY A 22 -8.23 -0.66 -6.37
CA GLY A 22 -7.69 -0.82 -7.71
C GLY A 22 -6.20 -1.17 -7.71
N ARG A 23 -5.41 -0.53 -6.84
CA ARG A 23 -3.98 -0.85 -6.64
C ARG A 23 -3.78 -2.28 -6.16
N GLU A 24 -4.49 -2.69 -5.11
CA GLU A 24 -4.36 -4.04 -4.53
C GLU A 24 -4.76 -5.14 -5.53
N LEU A 25 -5.85 -4.93 -6.29
CA LEU A 25 -6.30 -5.89 -7.31
C LEU A 25 -5.31 -6.01 -8.47
N THR A 26 -4.76 -4.88 -8.94
CA THR A 26 -3.74 -4.86 -10.00
C THR A 26 -2.46 -5.54 -9.53
N TRP A 27 -2.02 -5.27 -8.30
CA TRP A 27 -0.87 -5.92 -7.69
C TRP A 27 -1.10 -7.44 -7.57
N TYR A 28 -2.25 -7.84 -7.02
CA TYR A 28 -2.61 -9.25 -6.87
C TYR A 28 -2.61 -9.99 -8.21
N ALA A 29 -3.15 -9.38 -9.27
CA ALA A 29 -3.14 -9.96 -10.60
C ALA A 29 -1.73 -10.08 -11.20
N THR A 30 -0.87 -9.08 -10.97
CA THR A 30 0.54 -9.10 -11.37
C THR A 30 1.27 -10.27 -10.68
N CYS A 31 1.08 -10.43 -9.37
CA CYS A 31 1.63 -11.57 -8.62
C CYS A 31 1.10 -12.90 -9.15
N ALA A 32 -0.21 -13.01 -9.38
CA ALA A 32 -0.80 -14.23 -9.92
C ALA A 32 -0.20 -14.62 -11.26
N VAL A 33 0.00 -13.69 -12.19
CA VAL A 33 0.61 -14.00 -13.49
C VAL A 33 2.09 -14.32 -13.39
N LYS A 34 2.83 -13.67 -12.50
CA LYS A 34 4.23 -14.05 -12.21
C LYS A 34 4.32 -15.47 -11.67
N GLU A 35 3.44 -15.85 -10.74
CA GLU A 35 3.39 -17.21 -10.20
C GLU A 35 3.00 -18.25 -11.27
N ILE A 36 2.00 -17.95 -12.10
CA ILE A 36 1.59 -18.78 -13.25
C ILE A 36 2.78 -18.98 -14.21
N ARG A 37 3.49 -17.88 -14.55
CA ARG A 37 4.67 -17.93 -15.41
C ARG A 37 5.80 -18.74 -14.80
N GLY A 38 6.08 -18.57 -13.51
CA GLY A 38 7.11 -19.32 -12.79
C GLY A 38 6.82 -20.82 -12.74
N VAL A 39 5.55 -21.21 -12.60
CA VAL A 39 5.14 -22.62 -12.68
C VAL A 39 5.42 -23.22 -14.08
N TRP A 40 5.21 -22.44 -15.14
CA TRP A 40 5.37 -22.92 -16.52
C TRP A 40 6.82 -22.87 -17.02
N TYR A 41 7.47 -21.72 -16.95
CA TYR A 41 8.85 -21.48 -17.40
C TYR A 41 9.91 -21.89 -16.37
N GLY A 42 9.54 -21.99 -15.10
CA GLY A 42 10.48 -22.18 -14.01
C GLY A 42 10.87 -20.86 -13.36
N ASP A 43 11.40 -20.99 -12.16
CA ASP A 43 12.01 -19.91 -11.39
C ASP A 43 13.51 -20.22 -11.19
N GLU A 44 14.28 -19.31 -10.59
CA GLU A 44 15.72 -19.49 -10.33
C GLU A 44 16.07 -20.80 -9.60
N THR A 45 15.12 -21.34 -8.85
CA THR A 45 15.31 -22.54 -8.02
C THR A 45 14.71 -23.81 -8.61
N ASN A 46 13.78 -23.72 -9.56
CA ASN A 46 12.99 -24.86 -10.06
C ASN A 46 12.85 -24.84 -11.58
N SER A 47 13.16 -25.96 -12.23
CA SER A 47 12.93 -26.15 -13.67
C SER A 47 11.43 -26.15 -13.97
N GLY A 48 11.00 -25.31 -14.93
CA GLY A 48 9.61 -25.22 -15.36
C GLY A 48 9.10 -26.49 -16.05
N ALA A 49 7.78 -26.67 -16.02
CA ALA A 49 7.11 -27.78 -16.71
C ALA A 49 7.36 -27.75 -18.23
N ARG A 50 7.50 -26.56 -18.81
CA ARG A 50 7.78 -26.34 -20.24
C ARG A 50 9.04 -27.04 -20.72
N GLU A 51 10.11 -27.05 -19.92
CA GLU A 51 11.43 -27.52 -20.38
C GLU A 51 11.53 -29.05 -20.44
N LEU A 52 10.62 -29.79 -19.78
CA LEU A 52 10.72 -31.24 -19.66
C LEU A 52 10.55 -31.95 -21.00
N GLY A 53 9.55 -31.58 -21.81
CA GLY A 53 9.32 -32.16 -23.14
C GLY A 53 10.51 -31.96 -24.09
N PRO A 54 10.93 -30.71 -24.36
CA PRO A 54 12.08 -30.42 -25.20
C PRO A 54 13.40 -30.98 -24.67
N LYS A 55 13.56 -31.14 -23.34
CA LYS A 55 14.74 -31.80 -22.76
C LYS A 55 14.78 -33.28 -23.11
N TRP A 56 13.64 -33.98 -23.07
CA TRP A 56 13.55 -35.36 -23.52
C TRP A 56 13.84 -35.47 -25.02
N VAL A 57 13.24 -34.61 -25.86
CA VAL A 57 13.51 -34.60 -27.31
C VAL A 57 14.99 -34.39 -27.61
N ARG A 58 15.64 -33.37 -27.01
CA ARG A 58 17.07 -33.11 -27.20
C ARG A 58 17.97 -34.24 -26.71
N ALA A 59 17.65 -34.84 -25.55
CA ALA A 59 18.41 -35.97 -25.04
C ALA A 59 18.34 -37.20 -25.97
N LEU A 60 17.21 -37.37 -26.68
CA LEU A 60 17.03 -38.42 -27.67
C LEU A 60 17.83 -38.14 -28.94
N GLU A 61 17.74 -36.92 -29.48
CA GLU A 61 18.51 -36.50 -30.66
C GLU A 61 20.03 -36.71 -30.46
N VAL A 62 20.54 -36.36 -29.28
CA VAL A 62 21.96 -36.54 -28.93
C VAL A 62 22.33 -38.02 -28.89
N LYS A 63 21.55 -38.84 -28.17
CA LYS A 63 21.82 -40.29 -28.09
C LYS A 63 21.78 -40.98 -29.45
N GLN A 64 20.89 -40.56 -30.34
CA GLN A 64 20.78 -41.12 -31.68
C GLN A 64 21.96 -40.74 -32.56
N ARG A 65 22.38 -39.48 -32.51
CA ARG A 65 23.57 -39.01 -33.21
C ARG A 65 24.82 -39.75 -32.76
N GLU A 66 24.95 -40.00 -31.45
CA GLU A 66 26.10 -40.69 -30.86
C GLU A 66 26.08 -42.21 -31.05
N SER A 67 24.91 -42.85 -30.97
CA SER A 67 24.81 -44.33 -30.95
C SER A 67 24.50 -44.96 -32.32
N PHE A 68 23.85 -44.23 -33.24
CA PHE A 68 23.34 -44.79 -34.50
C PHE A 68 23.74 -43.99 -35.75
N GLY A 69 24.41 -42.84 -35.62
CA GLY A 69 24.99 -42.09 -36.74
C GLY A 69 23.98 -41.47 -37.73
N GLN A 70 22.70 -41.37 -37.36
CA GLN A 70 21.65 -40.80 -38.22
C GLN A 70 21.64 -39.26 -38.18
N GLN A 71 21.63 -38.61 -39.36
CA GLN A 71 21.67 -37.15 -39.48
C GLN A 71 20.29 -36.47 -39.47
N ASN A 72 19.21 -37.17 -39.84
CA ASN A 72 17.83 -36.67 -39.83
C ASN A 72 16.93 -37.71 -39.16
N THR A 73 16.57 -37.49 -37.89
CA THR A 73 15.68 -38.39 -37.15
C THR A 73 14.29 -37.79 -36.99
N SER A 74 13.26 -38.65 -36.99
CA SER A 74 11.88 -38.29 -36.63
C SER A 74 11.72 -38.54 -35.13
N PRO A 75 11.81 -37.51 -34.26
CA PRO A 75 11.89 -37.68 -32.81
C PRO A 75 10.64 -38.35 -32.22
N VAL A 76 9.51 -38.32 -32.91
CA VAL A 76 8.23 -38.88 -32.45
C VAL A 76 8.19 -40.41 -32.52
N LEU A 77 8.75 -41.03 -33.58
CA LEU A 77 8.69 -42.49 -33.76
C LEU A 77 9.65 -43.23 -32.82
N ASP A 78 10.77 -42.58 -32.49
CA ASP A 78 11.80 -43.13 -31.61
C ASP A 78 11.58 -42.77 -30.13
N LEU A 79 10.75 -41.76 -29.82
CA LEU A 79 10.26 -41.49 -28.46
C LEU A 79 9.56 -42.74 -27.91
N THR A 80 8.74 -43.39 -28.73
CA THR A 80 8.04 -44.64 -28.39
C THR A 80 9.01 -45.77 -28.05
N ILE A 81 10.10 -45.92 -28.80
CA ILE A 81 11.08 -47.01 -28.58
C ILE A 81 11.96 -46.73 -27.35
N LEU A 82 12.35 -45.48 -27.11
CA LEU A 82 13.29 -45.18 -26.03
C LEU A 82 12.60 -44.96 -24.67
N LEU A 83 11.39 -44.41 -24.63
CA LEU A 83 10.60 -44.29 -23.40
C LEU A 83 10.09 -45.65 -22.90
N THR A 84 9.87 -46.61 -23.80
CA THR A 84 9.46 -47.99 -23.46
C THR A 84 10.60 -48.85 -22.92
N THR A 85 11.84 -48.58 -23.35
CA THR A 85 13.03 -49.35 -22.96
C THR A 85 13.82 -48.78 -21.78
N GLY A 86 13.48 -47.59 -21.23
CA GLY A 86 14.33 -46.95 -20.22
C GLY A 86 13.70 -45.92 -19.29
N ARG A 87 13.47 -46.35 -18.04
CA ARG A 87 13.31 -45.57 -16.78
C ARG A 87 11.90 -45.03 -16.46
N GLU A 88 11.05 -45.92 -15.92
CA GLU A 88 9.74 -45.61 -15.30
C GLU A 88 9.76 -44.43 -14.31
N ARG A 89 10.82 -44.31 -13.50
CA ARG A 89 10.97 -43.21 -12.52
C ARG A 89 11.04 -41.82 -13.18
N GLY A 90 11.56 -41.73 -14.41
CA GLY A 90 11.62 -40.48 -15.16
C GLY A 90 10.26 -40.02 -15.68
N ILE A 91 9.46 -40.99 -16.16
CA ILE A 91 8.08 -40.78 -16.62
C ILE A 91 7.20 -40.33 -15.47
N GLN A 92 7.30 -40.97 -14.31
CA GLN A 92 6.52 -40.60 -13.13
C GLN A 92 6.83 -39.17 -12.63
N LYS A 93 8.11 -38.76 -12.67
CA LYS A 93 8.48 -37.38 -12.33
C LYS A 93 7.97 -36.39 -13.38
N TRP A 94 8.05 -36.73 -14.66
CA TRP A 94 7.53 -35.89 -15.74
C TRP A 94 6.01 -35.68 -15.62
N GLU A 95 5.28 -36.77 -15.38
CA GLU A 95 3.84 -36.75 -15.16
C GLU A 95 3.43 -35.89 -13.96
N SER A 96 4.06 -36.08 -12.80
CA SER A 96 3.76 -35.29 -11.59
C SER A 96 4.02 -33.80 -11.85
N VAL A 97 5.20 -33.43 -12.37
CA VAL A 97 5.55 -32.02 -12.57
C VAL A 97 4.64 -31.33 -13.59
N VAL A 98 4.39 -31.95 -14.75
CA VAL A 98 3.54 -31.34 -15.79
C VAL A 98 2.07 -31.34 -15.40
N SER A 99 1.57 -32.41 -14.77
CA SER A 99 0.18 -32.44 -14.30
C SER A 99 -0.07 -31.40 -13.21
N GLU A 100 0.83 -31.29 -12.23
CA GLU A 100 0.73 -30.29 -11.17
C GLU A 100 0.81 -28.87 -11.73
N ALA A 101 1.69 -28.62 -12.71
CA ALA A 101 1.80 -27.32 -13.35
C ALA A 101 0.51 -26.94 -14.11
N LEU A 102 -0.02 -27.83 -14.94
CA LEU A 102 -1.27 -27.58 -15.69
C LEU A 102 -2.48 -27.41 -14.77
N VAL A 103 -2.56 -28.17 -13.68
CA VAL A 103 -3.59 -27.99 -12.65
C VAL A 103 -3.46 -26.63 -11.96
N LYS A 104 -2.23 -26.22 -11.60
CA LYS A 104 -1.96 -24.89 -11.01
C LYS A 104 -2.31 -23.76 -11.97
N LEU A 105 -1.91 -23.87 -13.25
CA LEU A 105 -2.23 -22.89 -14.29
C LEU A 105 -3.74 -22.69 -14.42
N ARG A 106 -4.50 -23.78 -14.49
CA ARG A 106 -5.97 -23.74 -14.52
C ARG A 106 -6.53 -23.06 -13.28
N ASP A 107 -6.16 -23.53 -12.09
CA ASP A 107 -6.74 -23.07 -10.83
C ASP A 107 -6.40 -21.60 -10.56
N PHE A 108 -5.18 -21.17 -10.87
CA PHE A 108 -4.77 -19.78 -10.67
C PHE A 108 -5.49 -18.86 -11.67
N SER A 109 -5.65 -19.28 -12.92
CA SER A 109 -6.32 -18.48 -13.93
C SER A 109 -7.82 -18.32 -13.63
N GLU A 110 -8.50 -19.41 -13.27
CA GLU A 110 -9.94 -19.42 -13.01
C GLU A 110 -10.33 -18.88 -11.61
N LYS A 111 -9.59 -19.27 -10.56
CA LYS A 111 -10.00 -18.99 -9.17
C LYS A 111 -9.35 -17.72 -8.59
N ARG A 112 -8.26 -17.24 -9.20
CA ARG A 112 -7.52 -16.06 -8.70
C ARG A 112 -7.55 -14.92 -9.70
N LEU A 113 -7.04 -15.15 -10.91
CA LEU A 113 -6.82 -14.08 -11.87
C LEU A 113 -8.11 -13.54 -12.47
N ALA A 114 -9.00 -14.39 -12.97
CA ALA A 114 -10.28 -13.95 -13.53
C ALA A 114 -11.14 -13.18 -12.50
N PRO A 115 -11.32 -13.65 -11.24
CA PRO A 115 -12.05 -12.89 -10.22
C PRO A 115 -11.38 -11.56 -9.85
N ALA A 116 -10.05 -11.50 -9.84
CA ALA A 116 -9.33 -10.26 -9.59
C ALA A 116 -9.56 -9.23 -10.70
N MET A 117 -9.52 -9.67 -11.96
CA MET A 117 -9.80 -8.83 -13.14
C MET A 117 -11.26 -8.37 -13.19
N GLN A 118 -12.21 -9.25 -12.85
CA GLN A 118 -13.64 -8.89 -12.73
C GLN A 118 -13.87 -7.82 -11.66
N ARG A 119 -13.27 -7.97 -10.47
CA ARG A 119 -13.37 -6.96 -9.41
C ARG A 119 -12.71 -5.65 -9.82
N LEU A 120 -11.58 -5.72 -10.52
CA LEU A 120 -10.90 -4.53 -11.02
C LEU A 120 -11.78 -3.83 -12.06
N HIS A 121 -12.39 -4.57 -12.97
CA HIS A 121 -13.34 -4.03 -13.95
C HIS A 121 -14.46 -3.24 -13.26
N LEU A 122 -15.11 -3.81 -12.24
CA LEU A 122 -16.17 -3.12 -11.48
C LEU A 122 -15.69 -1.82 -10.83
N VAL A 123 -14.49 -1.83 -10.22
CA VAL A 123 -13.90 -0.62 -9.61
C VAL A 123 -13.62 0.45 -10.65
N ILE A 124 -13.06 0.08 -11.80
CA ILE A 124 -12.79 1.03 -12.89
C ILE A 124 -14.08 1.53 -13.53
N GLU A 125 -15.13 0.71 -13.59
CA GLU A 125 -16.43 1.07 -14.13
C GLU A 125 -17.13 2.12 -13.25
N GLU A 126 -17.02 1.98 -11.92
CA GLU A 126 -17.47 3.00 -10.98
C GLU A 126 -16.72 4.33 -11.19
N VAL A 127 -15.38 4.29 -11.31
CA VAL A 127 -14.56 5.48 -11.57
C VAL A 127 -14.85 6.09 -12.94
N HIS A 128 -15.16 5.27 -13.94
CA HIS A 128 -15.60 5.70 -15.27
C HIS A 128 -16.97 6.40 -15.20
N GLY A 129 -17.89 5.92 -14.37
CA GLY A 129 -19.12 6.61 -14.05
C GLY A 129 -18.87 8.00 -13.45
N TRP A 130 -17.89 8.11 -12.54
CA TRP A 130 -17.53 9.40 -11.94
C TRP A 130 -16.96 10.37 -12.97
N ALA A 131 -16.18 9.89 -13.95
CA ALA A 131 -15.63 10.72 -15.02
C ALA A 131 -16.73 11.39 -15.89
N LYS A 132 -17.93 10.80 -15.97
CA LYS A 132 -19.07 11.34 -16.71
C LYS A 132 -19.90 12.36 -15.91
N LEU A 133 -19.68 12.46 -14.60
CA LEU A 133 -20.48 13.29 -13.70
C LEU A 133 -19.77 14.63 -13.42
N PRO A 134 -20.43 15.78 -13.63
CA PRO A 134 -19.82 17.10 -13.45
C PRO A 134 -19.25 17.36 -12.04
N HIS A 135 -19.87 16.76 -11.03
CA HIS A 135 -19.51 16.90 -9.61
C HIS A 135 -18.12 16.32 -9.28
N PHE A 136 -17.62 15.38 -10.09
CA PHE A 136 -16.30 14.74 -9.91
C PHE A 136 -15.22 15.29 -10.86
N SER A 137 -15.52 16.37 -11.60
CA SER A 137 -14.56 17.04 -12.50
C SER A 137 -13.26 17.46 -11.81
N VAL A 138 -13.30 17.70 -10.49
CA VAL A 138 -12.14 18.05 -9.66
C VAL A 138 -11.04 16.97 -9.68
N PHE A 139 -11.42 15.71 -9.86
CA PHE A 139 -10.49 14.58 -10.01
C PHE A 139 -9.82 14.52 -11.39
N GLN A 140 -10.32 15.27 -12.38
CA GLN A 140 -9.79 15.31 -13.75
C GLN A 140 -9.65 13.92 -14.39
N LEU A 141 -10.65 13.06 -14.18
CA LEU A 141 -10.70 11.72 -14.73
C LEU A 141 -11.00 11.79 -16.24
N SER A 142 -10.20 11.10 -17.05
CA SER A 142 -10.46 10.97 -18.50
C SER A 142 -11.33 9.75 -18.76
N ALA A 143 -12.54 9.96 -19.28
CA ALA A 143 -13.44 8.87 -19.64
C ALA A 143 -12.85 7.97 -20.75
N GLU A 144 -12.08 8.54 -21.68
CA GLU A 144 -11.40 7.80 -22.75
C GLU A 144 -10.29 6.89 -22.19
N GLU A 145 -9.45 7.41 -21.29
CA GLU A 145 -8.39 6.60 -20.66
C GLU A 145 -8.99 5.47 -19.82
N LEU A 146 -10.07 5.76 -19.07
CA LEU A 146 -10.79 4.77 -18.28
C LEU A 146 -11.47 3.70 -19.15
N GLY A 147 -12.02 4.08 -20.30
CA GLY A 147 -12.54 3.14 -21.30
C GLY A 147 -11.45 2.18 -21.79
N GLY A 148 -10.26 2.70 -22.12
CA GLY A 148 -9.13 1.86 -22.50
C GLY A 148 -8.65 0.92 -21.39
N VAL A 149 -8.77 1.32 -20.11
CA VAL A 149 -8.46 0.44 -18.96
C VAL A 149 -9.52 -0.65 -18.80
N LEU A 150 -10.81 -0.33 -19.00
CA LEU A 150 -11.89 -1.31 -18.99
C LEU A 150 -11.72 -2.37 -20.09
N ASP A 151 -11.35 -1.95 -21.30
CA ASP A 151 -11.09 -2.86 -22.42
C ASP A 151 -9.95 -3.84 -22.09
N LEU A 152 -8.86 -3.35 -21.49
CA LEU A 152 -7.76 -4.20 -21.04
C LEU A 152 -8.19 -5.16 -19.93
N ALA A 153 -8.96 -4.70 -18.95
CA ALA A 153 -9.48 -5.56 -17.88
C ALA A 153 -10.39 -6.66 -18.45
N SER A 154 -11.29 -6.32 -19.38
CA SER A 154 -12.17 -7.26 -20.09
C SER A 154 -11.38 -8.31 -20.87
N ARG A 155 -10.37 -7.89 -21.64
CA ARG A 155 -9.44 -8.81 -22.32
C ARG A 155 -8.71 -9.71 -21.33
N GLY A 156 -8.28 -9.17 -20.19
CA GLY A 156 -7.67 -9.94 -19.11
C GLY A 156 -8.57 -11.04 -18.56
N ILE A 157 -9.87 -10.77 -18.39
CA ILE A 157 -10.88 -11.76 -17.96
C ILE A 157 -10.98 -12.89 -18.99
N ILE A 158 -11.10 -12.53 -20.27
CA ILE A 158 -11.23 -13.50 -21.37
C ILE A 158 -9.97 -14.37 -21.45
N LEU A 159 -8.78 -13.77 -21.45
CA LEU A 159 -7.52 -14.50 -21.53
C LEU A 159 -7.27 -15.40 -20.32
N ALA A 160 -7.68 -14.99 -19.12
CA ALA A 160 -7.59 -15.83 -17.93
C ALA A 160 -8.50 -17.06 -18.05
N ASN A 161 -9.75 -16.89 -18.47
CA ASN A 161 -10.67 -18.00 -18.71
C ASN A 161 -10.19 -18.91 -19.84
N TRP A 162 -9.64 -18.33 -20.90
CA TRP A 162 -9.09 -19.09 -22.01
C TRP A 162 -7.83 -19.86 -21.60
N LEU A 163 -6.92 -19.28 -20.82
CA LEU A 163 -5.78 -20.01 -20.25
C LEU A 163 -6.24 -21.20 -19.40
N ALA A 164 -7.30 -21.02 -18.60
CA ALA A 164 -7.87 -22.11 -17.82
C ALA A 164 -8.44 -23.23 -18.72
N ALA A 165 -9.14 -22.89 -19.80
CA ALA A 165 -9.66 -23.84 -20.77
C ALA A 165 -8.54 -24.59 -21.51
N GLU A 166 -7.52 -23.87 -21.99
CA GLU A 166 -6.37 -24.46 -22.68
C GLU A 166 -5.57 -25.36 -21.74
N SER A 167 -5.38 -24.96 -20.48
CA SER A 167 -4.72 -25.79 -19.47
C SER A 167 -5.47 -27.10 -19.20
N ARG A 168 -6.82 -27.08 -19.22
CA ARG A 168 -7.63 -28.32 -19.11
C ARG A 168 -7.48 -29.21 -20.32
N LYS A 169 -7.52 -28.63 -21.53
CA LYS A 169 -7.34 -29.37 -22.79
C LYS A 169 -5.98 -30.05 -22.81
N GLN A 170 -4.90 -29.28 -22.60
CA GLN A 170 -3.53 -29.80 -22.55
C GLN A 170 -3.34 -30.87 -21.47
N LEU A 171 -3.96 -30.72 -20.30
CA LEU A 171 -3.93 -31.74 -19.25
C LEU A 171 -4.63 -33.04 -19.68
N GLY A 172 -5.74 -32.93 -20.41
CA GLY A 172 -6.41 -34.08 -21.02
C GLY A 172 -5.50 -34.81 -21.99
N CYS A 173 -4.98 -34.11 -23.00
CA CYS A 173 -4.07 -34.68 -24.00
C CYS A 173 -2.82 -35.30 -23.35
N PHE A 174 -2.25 -34.64 -22.34
CA PHE A 174 -1.08 -35.14 -21.62
C PHE A 174 -1.36 -36.42 -20.84
N LYS A 175 -2.54 -36.55 -20.21
CA LYS A 175 -2.92 -37.78 -19.49
C LYS A 175 -3.08 -38.96 -20.45
N GLU A 176 -3.72 -38.75 -21.60
CA GLU A 176 -3.86 -39.77 -22.63
C GLU A 176 -2.49 -40.18 -23.18
N PHE A 177 -1.59 -39.22 -23.41
CA PHE A 177 -0.21 -39.47 -23.80
C PHE A 177 0.56 -40.30 -22.76
N ILE A 178 0.47 -39.98 -21.47
CA ILE A 178 1.13 -40.76 -20.41
C ILE A 178 0.51 -42.15 -20.27
N ALA A 179 -0.81 -42.29 -20.43
CA ALA A 179 -1.49 -43.57 -20.40
C ALA A 179 -1.05 -44.48 -21.56
N TRP A 180 -0.96 -43.93 -22.77
CA TRP A 180 -0.39 -44.60 -23.94
C TRP A 180 1.05 -45.02 -23.69
N LEU A 181 1.89 -44.10 -23.19
CA LEU A 181 3.30 -44.36 -22.95
C LEU A 181 3.51 -45.49 -21.92
N ARG A 182 2.73 -45.51 -20.84
CA ARG A 182 2.75 -46.61 -19.85
C ARG A 182 2.28 -47.93 -20.43
N TYR A 183 1.25 -47.90 -21.29
CA TYR A 183 0.77 -49.09 -21.99
C TYR A 183 1.87 -49.70 -22.87
N GLU A 184 2.54 -48.88 -23.66
CA GLU A 184 3.64 -49.32 -24.52
C GLU A 184 4.82 -49.86 -23.69
N VAL A 185 5.16 -49.22 -22.56
CA VAL A 185 6.23 -49.71 -21.65
C VAL A 185 5.86 -51.09 -21.11
N GLY A 186 4.61 -51.26 -20.67
CA GLY A 186 4.10 -52.54 -20.17
C GLY A 186 4.11 -53.62 -21.24
N ASN A 187 3.74 -53.29 -22.47
CA ASN A 187 3.72 -54.22 -23.59
C ASN A 187 5.13 -54.69 -24.01
N VAL A 188 6.13 -53.78 -23.98
CA VAL A 188 7.53 -54.13 -24.25
C VAL A 188 8.12 -55.01 -23.14
N ASN A 189 7.76 -54.77 -21.87
CA ASN A 189 8.26 -55.54 -20.73
C ASN A 189 7.57 -56.91 -20.56
N SER A 190 6.27 -57.01 -20.91
CA SER A 190 5.42 -58.20 -20.70
C SER A 190 4.38 -58.37 -21.82
N PRO A 191 4.77 -58.87 -23.02
CA PRO A 191 3.90 -58.92 -24.21
C PRO A 191 2.75 -59.95 -24.15
N ASN A 192 2.63 -60.74 -23.08
CA ASN A 192 1.65 -61.84 -22.96
C ASN A 192 0.39 -61.47 -22.15
N GLU A 193 0.29 -60.27 -21.58
CA GLU A 193 -0.94 -59.80 -20.96
C GLU A 193 -1.78 -59.06 -22.01
N GLY A 194 -2.98 -59.56 -22.30
CA GLY A 194 -3.96 -58.90 -23.18
C GLY A 194 -4.46 -57.58 -22.61
N ASN A 195 -3.59 -56.59 -22.50
CA ASN A 195 -3.93 -55.26 -22.03
C ASN A 195 -4.75 -54.57 -23.12
N VAL A 196 -6.00 -54.27 -22.80
CA VAL A 196 -6.88 -53.48 -23.67
C VAL A 196 -6.46 -52.02 -23.55
N PRO A 197 -6.14 -51.33 -24.66
CA PRO A 197 -5.80 -49.91 -24.62
C PRO A 197 -7.00 -49.10 -24.12
N ARG A 198 -6.78 -48.31 -23.06
CA ARG A 198 -7.75 -47.38 -22.47
C ARG A 198 -7.31 -45.93 -22.67
N TYR A 199 -6.82 -45.59 -23.86
CA TYR A 199 -6.36 -44.25 -24.19
C TYR A 199 -6.89 -43.83 -25.56
N ASP A 200 -7.06 -42.51 -25.75
CA ASP A 200 -7.46 -41.93 -27.03
C ASP A 200 -6.23 -41.62 -27.91
N ILE A 201 -6.06 -42.36 -29.00
CA ILE A 201 -4.93 -42.21 -29.92
C ILE A 201 -4.90 -40.84 -30.63
N LEU A 202 -6.06 -40.20 -30.81
CA LEU A 202 -6.12 -38.88 -31.47
C LEU A 202 -5.56 -37.80 -30.54
N GLU A 203 -5.87 -37.87 -29.24
CA GLU A 203 -5.34 -36.95 -28.24
C GLU A 203 -3.84 -37.16 -27.99
N VAL A 204 -3.38 -38.41 -28.08
CA VAL A 204 -1.95 -38.75 -28.06
C VAL A 204 -1.24 -38.10 -29.26
N ASN A 205 -1.78 -38.25 -30.47
CA ASN A 205 -1.21 -37.64 -31.67
C ASN A 205 -1.23 -36.10 -31.60
N ASN A 206 -2.29 -35.52 -31.06
CA ASN A 206 -2.41 -34.08 -30.83
C ASN A 206 -1.32 -33.58 -29.87
N TYR A 207 -1.07 -34.30 -28.77
CA TYR A 207 0.01 -33.94 -27.84
C TYR A 207 1.41 -34.10 -28.45
N LEU A 208 1.65 -35.17 -29.23
CA LEU A 208 2.93 -35.38 -29.92
C LEU A 208 3.25 -34.28 -30.93
N THR A 209 2.23 -33.78 -31.64
CA THR A 209 2.40 -32.76 -32.68
C THR A 209 2.45 -31.34 -32.12
N SER A 210 1.64 -31.03 -31.10
CA SER A 210 1.42 -29.65 -30.61
C SER A 210 1.73 -29.41 -29.13
N GLY A 211 2.00 -30.44 -28.33
CA GLY A 211 2.24 -30.32 -26.88
C GLY A 211 3.69 -30.59 -26.46
N LEU A 212 4.39 -31.44 -27.19
CA LEU A 212 5.71 -31.97 -26.79
C LEU A 212 6.86 -30.96 -26.94
N VAL A 213 6.87 -30.16 -28.02
CA VAL A 213 7.96 -29.24 -28.36
C VAL A 213 7.55 -27.78 -28.16
N ASN A 214 6.38 -27.38 -28.66
CA ASN A 214 5.87 -26.01 -28.59
C ASN A 214 4.46 -26.03 -28.02
N SER A 215 4.29 -25.70 -26.74
CA SER A 215 2.94 -25.66 -26.16
C SER A 215 2.21 -24.38 -26.55
N ALA A 216 0.90 -24.49 -26.82
CA ALA A 216 0.03 -23.33 -27.01
C ALA A 216 0.10 -22.34 -25.83
N ILE A 217 0.34 -22.84 -24.60
CA ILE A 217 0.43 -22.06 -23.36
C ILE A 217 1.54 -21.00 -23.41
N ASP A 218 2.59 -21.20 -24.21
CA ASP A 218 3.70 -20.24 -24.34
C ASP A 218 3.23 -18.86 -24.84
N SER A 219 2.18 -18.82 -25.66
CA SER A 219 1.61 -17.59 -26.21
C SER A 219 0.96 -16.68 -25.16
N TRP A 220 0.69 -17.19 -23.95
CA TRP A 220 0.18 -16.38 -22.84
C TRP A 220 1.25 -15.57 -22.10
N PHE A 221 2.54 -15.83 -22.37
CA PHE A 221 3.65 -15.16 -21.69
C PHE A 221 4.66 -14.53 -22.66
N THR A 222 4.50 -14.80 -23.96
CA THR A 222 5.38 -14.29 -25.03
C THR A 222 4.54 -13.60 -26.10
N GLY A 223 5.08 -12.53 -26.69
CA GLY A 223 4.38 -11.74 -27.72
C GLY A 223 4.03 -10.31 -27.27
N PRO A 224 3.33 -9.55 -28.11
CA PRO A 224 2.93 -8.17 -27.82
C PRO A 224 1.71 -8.11 -26.89
N VAL A 225 1.36 -6.89 -26.44
CA VAL A 225 0.13 -6.66 -25.66
C VAL A 225 -1.09 -7.05 -26.51
N PRO A 226 -2.02 -7.88 -26.00
CA PRO A 226 -3.23 -8.29 -26.70
C PRO A 226 -4.10 -7.12 -27.19
N GLN A 227 -4.33 -7.06 -28.51
CA GLN A 227 -5.11 -5.99 -29.15
C GLN A 227 -6.48 -6.42 -29.69
N PHE A 228 -6.86 -7.69 -29.52
CA PHE A 228 -8.08 -8.25 -30.13
C PHE A 228 -9.37 -7.64 -29.58
N ARG A 229 -10.42 -7.66 -30.40
CA ARG A 229 -11.80 -7.30 -30.07
C ARG A 229 -12.63 -8.56 -29.81
N LEU A 230 -13.79 -8.39 -29.18
CA LEU A 230 -14.71 -9.52 -28.92
C LEU A 230 -15.15 -10.20 -30.23
N ARG A 231 -15.31 -9.44 -31.32
CA ARG A 231 -15.61 -9.97 -32.65
C ARG A 231 -14.52 -10.86 -33.23
N ASP A 232 -13.26 -10.60 -32.92
CA ASP A 232 -12.14 -11.44 -33.38
C ASP A 232 -12.21 -12.84 -32.73
N LEU A 233 -13.01 -12.99 -31.67
CA LEU A 233 -13.31 -14.26 -31.02
C LEU A 233 -14.67 -14.85 -31.47
N GLY A 234 -15.34 -14.24 -32.46
CA GLY A 234 -16.67 -14.61 -32.94
C GLY A 234 -17.81 -14.23 -31.97
N ILE A 235 -17.58 -13.29 -31.05
CA ILE A 235 -18.60 -12.82 -30.08
C ILE A 235 -19.17 -11.48 -30.56
N PRO A 236 -20.50 -11.36 -30.79
CA PRO A 236 -21.14 -10.09 -31.16
C PRO A 236 -21.01 -9.05 -30.04
N GLU A 237 -20.79 -7.77 -30.38
CA GLU A 237 -20.75 -6.67 -29.41
C GLU A 237 -22.14 -6.00 -29.31
N PRO A 238 -22.96 -6.30 -28.27
CA PRO A 238 -24.36 -5.89 -28.22
C PRO A 238 -24.59 -4.37 -28.10
N GLU A 239 -23.55 -3.59 -27.82
CA GLU A 239 -23.65 -2.14 -27.62
C GLU A 239 -23.29 -1.30 -28.85
N LYS A 240 -22.70 -1.90 -29.90
CA LYS A 240 -22.19 -1.16 -31.07
C LYS A 240 -22.84 -1.55 -32.40
N ASP A 241 -23.40 -2.75 -32.51
CA ASP A 241 -24.02 -3.23 -33.74
C ASP A 241 -25.54 -3.30 -33.61
N GLY A 242 -26.22 -2.87 -34.66
CA GLY A 242 -27.65 -3.14 -34.80
C GLY A 242 -27.85 -4.63 -35.09
N LEU A 243 -28.94 -5.21 -34.57
CA LEU A 243 -29.37 -6.59 -34.91
C LEU A 243 -29.40 -6.84 -36.43
N ASP A 244 -29.65 -5.81 -37.22
CA ASP A 244 -29.68 -5.87 -38.68
C ASP A 244 -28.29 -6.14 -39.29
N GLU A 245 -27.22 -5.55 -38.74
CA GLU A 245 -25.84 -5.75 -39.22
C GLU A 245 -25.35 -7.17 -38.87
N ASP A 246 -25.68 -7.67 -37.67
CA ASP A 246 -25.40 -9.04 -37.26
C ASP A 246 -26.16 -10.06 -38.11
N MET A 247 -27.41 -9.75 -38.48
CA MET A 247 -28.22 -10.60 -39.36
C MET A 247 -27.73 -10.59 -40.81
N GLU A 248 -27.21 -9.45 -41.29
CA GLU A 248 -26.64 -9.32 -42.63
C GLU A 248 -25.33 -10.11 -42.73
N TYR A 249 -24.45 -9.96 -41.74
CA TYR A 249 -23.22 -10.75 -41.64
C TYR A 249 -23.49 -12.26 -41.52
N ALA A 250 -24.46 -12.67 -40.71
CA ALA A 250 -24.85 -14.08 -40.61
C ALA A 250 -25.37 -14.65 -41.93
N ARG A 251 -26.07 -13.83 -42.75
CA ARG A 251 -26.52 -14.24 -44.09
C ARG A 251 -25.35 -14.31 -45.08
N GLU A 252 -24.39 -13.38 -45.01
CA GLU A 252 -23.20 -13.42 -45.86
C GLU A 252 -22.37 -14.68 -45.61
N VAL A 253 -22.11 -15.00 -44.34
CA VAL A 253 -21.38 -16.23 -43.96
C VAL A 253 -22.16 -17.49 -44.33
N ALA A 254 -23.49 -17.49 -44.23
CA ALA A 254 -24.32 -18.64 -44.61
C ALA A 254 -24.40 -18.86 -46.14
N ASN A 255 -24.24 -17.81 -46.94
CA ASN A 255 -24.35 -17.87 -48.40
C ASN A 255 -23.02 -18.21 -49.09
N ASP A 256 -21.88 -18.10 -48.41
CA ASP A 256 -20.57 -18.46 -48.95
C ASP A 256 -19.95 -19.66 -48.22
N PRO A 257 -19.91 -20.86 -48.85
CA PRO A 257 -19.27 -22.05 -48.31
C PRO A 257 -17.78 -21.86 -48.00
N ALA A 258 -17.09 -20.96 -48.69
CA ALA A 258 -15.68 -20.66 -48.46
C ALA A 258 -15.50 -19.81 -47.19
N LEU A 259 -16.40 -18.87 -46.90
CA LEU A 259 -16.41 -18.13 -45.63
C LEU A 259 -16.77 -19.04 -44.46
N LEU A 260 -17.68 -20.00 -44.66
CA LEU A 260 -18.00 -21.03 -43.67
C LEU A 260 -16.81 -21.94 -43.35
N MET A 261 -16.01 -22.32 -44.36
CA MET A 261 -14.76 -23.06 -44.14
C MET A 261 -13.67 -22.19 -43.53
N ALA A 262 -13.56 -20.92 -43.93
CA ALA A 262 -12.65 -19.95 -43.31
C ALA A 262 -13.01 -19.72 -41.84
N TRP A 263 -14.29 -19.62 -41.50
CA TRP A 263 -14.80 -19.57 -40.12
C TRP A 263 -14.46 -20.82 -39.30
N GLN A 264 -14.50 -22.01 -39.93
CA GLN A 264 -14.07 -23.25 -39.28
C GLN A 264 -12.56 -23.33 -39.07
N MET A 265 -11.75 -22.75 -39.97
CA MET A 265 -10.29 -22.66 -39.81
C MET A 265 -9.87 -21.51 -38.87
N GLU A 266 -10.61 -20.40 -38.82
CA GLU A 266 -10.42 -19.25 -37.91
C GLU A 266 -10.69 -19.60 -36.44
N ARG A 267 -11.38 -20.72 -36.16
CA ARG A 267 -11.43 -21.31 -34.81
C ARG A 267 -10.05 -21.63 -34.25
N GLU A 268 -9.03 -21.79 -35.10
CA GLU A 268 -7.64 -21.76 -34.66
C GLU A 268 -7.24 -20.31 -34.37
N LEU A 269 -7.58 -19.86 -33.16
CA LEU A 269 -7.24 -18.54 -32.61
C LEU A 269 -5.73 -18.36 -32.36
N ASN A 270 -4.88 -18.92 -33.22
CA ASN A 270 -3.43 -18.84 -33.19
C ASN A 270 -2.91 -17.48 -33.65
N HIS A 271 -3.74 -16.72 -34.39
CA HIS A 271 -3.44 -15.37 -34.85
C HIS A 271 -3.70 -14.30 -33.78
N VAL A 272 -4.36 -14.64 -32.68
CA VAL A 272 -4.70 -13.71 -31.60
C VAL A 272 -3.55 -13.64 -30.59
N ASP A 273 -3.10 -12.42 -30.30
CA ASP A 273 -2.13 -12.15 -29.25
C ASP A 273 -2.70 -12.46 -27.86
N LYS A 274 -2.01 -13.29 -27.08
CA LYS A 274 -2.49 -13.81 -25.79
C LYS A 274 -1.65 -13.38 -24.59
N ASN A 275 -0.63 -12.55 -24.78
CA ASN A 275 0.34 -12.23 -23.75
C ASN A 275 -0.29 -11.52 -22.53
N LEU A 276 -0.59 -12.31 -21.51
CA LEU A 276 -1.23 -11.89 -20.28
C LEU A 276 -0.27 -11.10 -19.39
N ASN A 277 1.03 -11.38 -19.47
CA ASN A 277 2.04 -10.62 -18.74
C ASN A 277 2.11 -9.18 -19.25
N ALA A 278 2.23 -9.00 -20.57
CA ALA A 278 2.26 -7.68 -21.19
C ALA A 278 0.94 -6.92 -20.97
N LEU A 279 -0.21 -7.61 -21.01
CA LEU A 279 -1.51 -7.01 -20.72
C LEU A 279 -1.58 -6.44 -19.31
N ILE A 280 -1.16 -7.18 -18.29
CA ILE A 280 -1.25 -6.73 -16.90
C ILE A 280 -0.26 -5.61 -16.61
N GLU A 281 0.93 -5.65 -17.22
CA GLU A 281 1.90 -4.55 -17.13
C GLU A 281 1.32 -3.25 -17.72
N ASP A 282 0.71 -3.30 -18.91
CA ASP A 282 0.06 -2.12 -19.52
C ASP A 282 -1.15 -1.66 -18.69
N LEU A 283 -1.98 -2.59 -18.22
CA LEU A 283 -3.11 -2.30 -17.34
C LEU A 283 -2.65 -1.58 -16.07
N ALA A 284 -1.57 -2.05 -15.43
CA ALA A 284 -1.03 -1.45 -14.23
C ALA A 284 -0.51 -0.03 -14.48
N LEU A 285 0.21 0.19 -15.58
CA LEU A 285 0.72 1.50 -15.97
C LEU A 285 -0.41 2.51 -16.23
N ARG A 286 -1.49 2.07 -16.90
CA ARG A 286 -2.64 2.94 -17.17
C ARG A 286 -3.45 3.23 -15.92
N CYS A 287 -3.71 2.23 -15.07
CA CYS A 287 -4.32 2.42 -13.76
C CYS A 287 -3.53 3.43 -12.91
N GLN A 288 -2.19 3.27 -12.84
CA GLN A 288 -1.32 4.18 -12.11
C GLN A 288 -1.45 5.61 -12.63
N ARG A 289 -1.43 5.81 -13.96
CA ARG A 289 -1.55 7.14 -14.56
C ARG A 289 -2.86 7.84 -14.15
N VAL A 290 -3.99 7.13 -14.25
CA VAL A 290 -5.31 7.67 -13.92
C VAL A 290 -5.39 8.03 -12.43
N PHE A 291 -5.03 7.11 -11.54
CA PHE A 291 -5.11 7.37 -10.10
C PHE A 291 -4.10 8.42 -9.61
N HIS A 292 -2.91 8.47 -10.20
CA HIS A 292 -1.91 9.49 -9.89
C HIS A 292 -2.36 10.90 -10.30
N ARG A 293 -3.02 11.04 -11.45
CA ARG A 293 -3.57 12.33 -11.87
C ARG A 293 -4.65 12.82 -10.90
N ALA A 294 -5.49 11.90 -10.45
CA ALA A 294 -6.59 12.19 -9.54
C ALA A 294 -6.13 12.49 -8.11
N SER A 295 -5.02 11.91 -7.63
CA SER A 295 -4.49 12.18 -6.28
C SER A 295 -4.12 13.66 -6.06
N GLY A 296 -3.73 14.37 -7.13
CA GLY A 296 -3.45 15.80 -7.08
C GLY A 296 -4.69 16.69 -6.89
N ALA A 297 -5.91 16.15 -6.86
CA ALA A 297 -7.15 16.92 -6.73
C ALA A 297 -7.17 17.78 -5.46
N VAL A 298 -6.74 17.21 -4.32
CA VAL A 298 -6.67 17.92 -3.03
C VAL A 298 -5.77 19.14 -3.14
N SER A 299 -4.54 18.95 -3.63
CA SER A 299 -3.56 20.02 -3.78
C SER A 299 -4.03 21.09 -4.76
N ARG A 300 -4.69 20.72 -5.87
CA ARG A 300 -5.25 21.68 -6.84
C ARG A 300 -6.41 22.49 -6.28
N SER A 301 -7.16 21.95 -5.32
CA SER A 301 -8.25 22.65 -4.65
C SER A 301 -7.82 23.47 -3.44
N ALA A 302 -6.54 23.36 -3.05
CA ALA A 302 -6.02 24.07 -1.91
C ALA A 302 -6.05 25.58 -2.18
N SER A 303 -6.66 26.34 -1.28
CA SER A 303 -6.63 27.80 -1.33
C SER A 303 -5.72 28.32 -0.22
N ILE A 304 -4.81 29.22 -0.59
CA ILE A 304 -3.93 29.89 0.37
C ILE A 304 -4.54 31.27 0.65
N SER A 305 -5.09 31.46 1.84
CA SER A 305 -5.46 32.79 2.30
C SER A 305 -4.25 33.44 2.94
N TYR A 306 -3.84 34.58 2.38
CA TYR A 306 -2.94 35.51 3.04
C TYR A 306 -3.81 36.48 3.82
N ALA A 307 -3.54 36.67 5.11
CA ALA A 307 -4.10 37.81 5.81
C ALA A 307 -3.63 39.08 5.06
N PRO A 308 -4.51 40.04 4.76
CA PRO A 308 -4.05 41.30 4.20
C PRO A 308 -3.06 41.89 5.19
N SER A 309 -1.80 42.03 4.78
CA SER A 309 -0.84 42.81 5.53
C SER A 309 -1.42 44.22 5.62
N SER A 310 -2.04 44.57 6.76
CA SER A 310 -2.24 45.96 7.12
C SER A 310 -0.85 46.59 7.06
N ASP A 311 -0.66 47.51 6.11
CA ASP A 311 0.56 48.25 5.83
C ASP A 311 1.77 47.77 6.61
N ALA A 312 2.61 46.96 5.95
CA ALA A 312 4.02 46.86 6.30
C ALA A 312 4.69 48.22 6.05
N THR A 313 4.27 49.26 6.79
CA THR A 313 5.21 50.18 7.41
C THR A 313 6.24 49.26 8.03
N ARG A 314 7.38 49.14 7.34
CA ARG A 314 8.60 48.57 7.90
C ARG A 314 8.74 49.23 9.26
N ALA A 315 8.34 48.53 10.33
CA ALA A 315 8.82 48.85 11.64
C ALA A 315 10.33 48.93 11.46
N PRO A 316 10.97 50.05 11.84
CA PRO A 316 12.41 50.17 11.66
C PRO A 316 13.00 48.91 12.29
N GLU A 317 13.93 48.28 11.56
CA GLU A 317 14.78 47.23 12.10
C GLU A 317 15.48 47.83 13.34
N LYS A 318 14.79 47.83 14.48
CA LYS A 318 15.40 47.96 15.79
C LYS A 318 16.30 46.76 15.84
N GLU A 319 17.58 47.04 15.66
CA GLU A 319 18.74 46.18 15.88
C GLU A 319 18.30 44.82 16.43
N ARG A 320 18.01 43.90 15.51
CA ARG A 320 17.82 42.49 15.85
C ARG A 320 19.14 42.08 16.49
N SER A 321 19.15 42.01 17.82
CA SER A 321 20.26 41.52 18.60
C SER A 321 20.71 40.18 17.98
N ALA A 322 22.02 39.98 17.94
CA ALA A 322 22.67 38.78 17.41
C ALA A 322 22.43 37.55 18.31
N GLU A 323 21.22 37.39 18.84
CA GLU A 323 20.81 36.17 19.53
C GLU A 323 20.42 35.13 18.47
N PRO A 324 20.99 33.91 18.52
CA PRO A 324 20.64 32.85 17.58
C PRO A 324 19.14 32.61 17.66
N ARG A 325 18.47 32.46 16.50
CA ARG A 325 17.08 31.99 16.45
C ARG A 325 17.00 30.66 17.20
N ILE A 326 16.51 30.70 18.43
CA ILE A 326 16.33 29.52 19.25
C ILE A 326 15.25 28.71 18.54
N ALA A 327 15.63 27.60 17.93
CA ALA A 327 14.67 26.62 17.44
C ALA A 327 14.03 26.00 18.68
N PHE A 328 12.84 26.47 19.04
CA PHE A 328 12.08 25.89 20.14
C PHE A 328 11.43 24.60 19.64
N PRO A 329 11.84 23.41 20.12
CA PRO A 329 11.03 22.22 19.90
C PRO A 329 9.72 22.41 20.66
N PHE A 330 8.61 22.59 19.95
CA PHE A 330 7.28 22.64 20.53
C PHE A 330 6.57 21.31 20.27
N ARG A 331 5.77 20.87 21.23
CA ARG A 331 4.83 19.74 21.03
C ARG A 331 3.43 20.29 20.88
N GLU A 332 2.65 19.65 20.02
CA GLU A 332 1.27 20.03 19.76
C GLU A 332 0.29 18.92 20.13
N ARG A 333 -0.85 19.32 20.68
CA ARG A 333 -2.00 18.45 20.90
C ARG A 333 -3.27 19.16 20.47
N THR A 334 -4.09 18.50 19.67
CA THR A 334 -5.41 19.03 19.27
C THR A 334 -6.50 18.21 19.93
N VAL A 335 -7.41 18.87 20.65
CA VAL A 335 -8.54 18.28 21.36
C VAL A 335 -9.84 18.91 20.86
N LEU A 336 -10.90 18.11 20.78
CA LEU A 336 -12.25 18.61 20.53
C LEU A 336 -12.94 18.84 21.88
N ASN A 337 -13.36 20.07 22.12
CA ASN A 337 -14.11 20.42 23.33
C ASN A 337 -15.56 19.89 23.25
N GLU A 338 -16.27 19.82 24.38
CA GLU A 338 -17.68 19.41 24.49
C GLU A 338 -18.62 20.24 23.60
N LYS A 339 -18.23 21.49 23.32
CA LYS A 339 -18.94 22.42 22.43
C LYS A 339 -18.67 22.17 20.93
N GLY A 340 -17.84 21.20 20.59
CA GLY A 340 -17.38 20.93 19.23
C GLY A 340 -16.28 21.87 18.72
N GLU A 341 -15.79 22.77 19.57
CA GLU A 341 -14.68 23.68 19.26
C GLU A 341 -13.35 22.91 19.20
N VAL A 342 -12.48 23.29 18.27
CA VAL A 342 -11.14 22.71 18.18
C VAL A 342 -10.21 23.53 19.06
N VAL A 343 -9.54 22.87 20.01
CA VAL A 343 -8.56 23.49 20.90
C VAL A 343 -7.19 22.89 20.63
N GLN A 344 -6.26 23.71 20.15
CA GLN A 344 -4.86 23.33 19.98
C GLN A 344 -4.05 23.81 21.18
N HIS A 345 -3.36 22.89 21.84
CA HIS A 345 -2.41 23.16 22.90
C HIS A 345 -1.00 23.03 22.35
N LEU A 346 -0.15 24.00 22.69
CA LEU A 346 1.26 24.01 22.38
C LEU A 346 2.03 24.04 23.70
N VAL A 347 3.03 23.17 23.84
CA VAL A 347 3.94 23.19 24.98
C VAL A 347 5.37 23.43 24.49
N VAL A 348 6.05 24.35 25.15
CA VAL A 348 7.44 24.71 24.88
C VAL A 348 8.23 24.70 26.18
N HIS A 349 9.32 23.94 26.19
CA HIS A 349 10.33 24.03 27.22
C HIS A 349 11.35 25.12 26.88
N MET A 350 11.65 26.00 27.85
CA MET A 350 12.56 27.13 27.67
C MET A 350 13.80 27.01 28.57
N PRO A 351 14.92 26.45 28.05
CA PRO A 351 16.11 26.13 28.84
C PRO A 351 16.96 27.35 29.24
N SER A 352 16.79 28.51 28.57
CA SER A 352 17.70 29.66 28.69
C SER A 352 17.23 30.76 29.64
N VAL A 353 16.05 30.61 30.26
CA VAL A 353 15.45 31.63 31.11
C VAL A 353 15.62 31.20 32.56
N ALA A 354 16.00 32.13 33.45
CA ALA A 354 16.53 31.89 34.81
C ALA A 354 15.77 30.87 35.70
N ASN A 355 14.52 30.51 35.36
CA ASN A 355 13.64 29.61 36.11
C ASN A 355 13.19 28.33 35.36
N ASN A 356 13.78 27.97 34.21
CA ASN A 356 13.44 26.76 33.40
C ASN A 356 11.93 26.51 33.32
N THR A 357 11.24 27.55 32.85
CA THR A 357 9.78 27.60 32.78
C THR A 357 9.26 26.88 31.56
N MET A 358 8.04 26.35 31.68
CA MET A 358 7.31 25.76 30.58
C MET A 358 6.25 26.76 30.11
N LEU A 359 6.24 27.06 28.81
CA LEU A 359 5.21 27.89 28.20
C LEU A 359 4.13 26.99 27.60
N LEU A 360 2.89 27.16 28.05
CA LEU A 360 1.72 26.57 27.45
C LEU A 360 0.93 27.64 26.70
N THR A 361 0.56 27.33 25.47
CA THR A 361 -0.32 28.17 24.67
C THR A 361 -1.54 27.38 24.24
N GLN A 362 -2.73 27.94 24.48
CA GLN A 362 -4.02 27.40 24.09
C GLN A 362 -4.62 28.26 22.98
N LEU A 363 -4.85 27.66 21.82
CA LEU A 363 -5.50 28.28 20.67
C LEU A 363 -6.89 27.65 20.51
N ARG A 364 -7.95 28.46 20.65
CA ARG A 364 -9.32 28.00 20.44
C ARG A 364 -9.82 28.44 19.08
N PHE A 365 -10.36 27.51 18.30
CA PHE A 365 -10.93 27.77 16.99
C PHE A 365 -12.45 27.55 17.04
N SER A 366 -13.20 28.59 16.65
CA SER A 366 -14.66 28.50 16.50
C SER A 366 -15.03 27.63 15.29
N VAL A 367 -16.17 26.95 15.37
CA VAL A 367 -16.72 26.13 14.29
C VAL A 367 -17.16 26.99 13.09
N GLU A 368 -17.47 28.28 13.32
CA GLU A 368 -18.05 29.18 12.32
C GLU A 368 -17.03 30.12 11.66
N GLU A 369 -15.93 30.46 12.35
CA GLU A 369 -14.90 31.36 11.83
C GLU A 369 -13.68 30.59 11.33
N SER A 370 -13.57 30.47 10.01
CA SER A 370 -12.47 29.75 9.39
C SER A 370 -11.18 30.57 9.44
N GLY A 371 -10.33 30.27 10.42
CA GLY A 371 -8.88 30.36 10.20
C GLY A 371 -8.03 31.13 11.19
N LEU A 372 -8.64 31.81 12.15
CA LEU A 372 -7.92 32.45 13.26
C LEU A 372 -8.43 31.89 14.58
N PRO A 373 -7.56 31.79 15.60
CA PRO A 373 -8.02 31.43 16.93
C PRO A 373 -8.94 32.55 17.46
N SER A 374 -10.14 32.20 17.90
CA SER A 374 -11.09 33.11 18.55
C SER A 374 -10.57 33.59 19.91
N GLN A 375 -9.73 32.78 20.56
CA GLN A 375 -9.11 33.07 21.83
C GLN A 375 -7.71 32.46 21.89
N ILE A 376 -6.75 33.24 22.38
CA ILE A 376 -5.39 32.79 22.66
C ILE A 376 -5.16 32.91 24.17
N GLY A 377 -5.01 31.78 24.84
CA GLY A 377 -4.64 31.69 26.24
C GLY A 377 -3.17 31.31 26.38
N VAL A 378 -2.45 31.98 27.27
CA VAL A 378 -1.04 31.69 27.57
C VAL A 378 -0.87 31.43 29.06
N ALA A 379 -0.15 30.37 29.41
CA ALA A 379 0.23 30.08 30.78
C ALA A 379 1.73 29.82 30.85
N LEU A 380 2.44 30.60 31.68
CA LEU A 380 3.82 30.30 32.04
C LEU A 380 3.82 29.48 33.33
N LEU A 381 4.40 28.29 33.28
CA LEU A 381 4.37 27.34 34.39
C LEU A 381 5.75 27.17 35.03
N GLU A 382 5.75 27.33 36.35
CA GLU A 382 6.85 26.97 37.25
C GLU A 382 6.47 25.70 38.01
N CYS A 383 7.07 24.57 37.63
CA CYS A 383 6.78 23.29 38.26
C CYS A 383 7.53 23.18 39.59
N TYR A 384 6.84 22.73 40.64
CA TYR A 384 7.46 22.48 41.95
C TYR A 384 7.02 21.13 42.53
N LEU A 385 7.87 20.56 43.40
CA LEU A 385 7.57 19.39 44.21
C LEU A 385 6.97 19.87 45.55
N PRO A 386 5.80 19.38 45.97
CA PRO A 386 5.17 19.80 47.23
C PRO A 386 5.83 19.22 48.49
N GLU A 387 6.75 18.27 48.35
CA GLU A 387 7.46 17.64 49.46
C GLU A 387 8.63 18.53 49.94
N GLU A 388 8.69 18.75 51.27
CA GLU A 388 9.72 19.50 52.02
C GLU A 388 9.51 20.99 52.33
N GLY A 389 8.29 21.55 52.35
CA GLY A 389 8.02 22.84 53.04
C GLY A 389 8.89 24.05 52.60
N GLN A 390 9.62 23.93 51.48
CA GLN A 390 10.43 24.94 50.84
C GLN A 390 9.85 25.09 49.44
N GLU A 391 9.21 26.24 49.18
CA GLU A 391 8.70 26.60 47.85
C GLU A 391 9.82 26.88 46.80
N ASP A 392 11.07 26.49 47.09
CA ASP A 392 12.31 26.88 46.38
C ASP A 392 12.99 25.68 45.69
N SER A 393 12.21 24.69 45.25
CA SER A 393 12.70 23.56 44.47
C SER A 393 13.03 24.00 43.03
N SER A 394 14.23 24.52 42.81
CA SER A 394 14.71 24.87 41.47
C SER A 394 14.97 23.61 40.64
N LEU A 395 14.18 23.41 39.57
CA LEU A 395 14.29 22.26 38.66
C LEU A 395 14.92 22.67 37.32
N ASP A 396 15.58 21.73 36.66
CA ASP A 396 16.10 21.86 35.32
C ASP A 396 15.25 21.04 34.35
N LEU A 397 14.30 21.68 33.66
CA LEU A 397 13.44 21.02 32.67
C LEU A 397 14.28 20.59 31.47
N LEU A 398 14.07 19.37 30.97
CA LEU A 398 14.85 18.80 29.86
C LEU A 398 13.97 18.56 28.62
N ASP A 399 12.78 17.99 28.80
CA ASP A 399 11.79 17.76 27.74
C ASP A 399 10.38 17.77 28.35
N ALA A 400 9.37 18.02 27.51
CA ALA A 400 7.96 18.00 27.91
C ALA A 400 7.09 17.56 26.73
N ASP A 401 6.11 16.69 26.98
CA ASP A 401 5.16 16.26 25.96
C ASP A 401 3.78 15.92 26.56
N PHE A 402 2.74 15.98 25.73
CA PHE A 402 1.38 15.71 26.16
C PHE A 402 1.15 14.21 26.36
N PHE A 403 0.70 13.85 27.55
CA PHE A 403 0.31 12.48 27.85
C PHE A 403 -1.14 12.24 27.39
N ASP A 404 -2.07 13.02 27.94
CA ASP A 404 -3.50 12.96 27.61
C ASP A 404 -4.14 14.36 27.54
N ASP A 405 -5.47 14.42 27.68
CA ASP A 405 -6.24 15.67 27.55
C ASP A 405 -6.14 16.57 28.80
N GLU A 406 -5.50 16.09 29.87
CA GLU A 406 -5.39 16.82 31.16
C GLU A 406 -3.95 16.95 31.65
N CYS A 407 -3.07 16.01 31.27
CA CYS A 407 -1.72 15.90 31.79
C CYS A 407 -0.63 16.10 30.71
N VAL A 408 0.40 16.86 31.09
CA VAL A 408 1.70 16.91 30.41
C VAL A 408 2.68 16.11 31.27
N VAL A 409 3.55 15.34 30.62
CA VAL A 409 4.68 14.70 31.28
C VAL A 409 5.93 15.50 30.98
N ILE A 410 6.66 15.82 32.04
CA ILE A 410 7.91 16.55 31.98
C ILE A 410 9.06 15.63 32.40
N VAL A 411 10.22 15.80 31.78
CA VAL A 411 11.48 15.23 32.26
C VAL A 411 12.32 16.35 32.82
N TYR A 412 12.74 16.22 34.07
CA TYR A 412 13.47 17.27 34.77
C TYR A 412 14.65 16.70 35.56
N ARG A 413 15.59 17.58 35.91
CA ARG A 413 16.72 17.29 36.78
C ARG A 413 16.68 18.25 37.98
N PRO A 414 16.62 17.77 39.22
CA PRO A 414 16.69 18.65 40.40
C PRO A 414 18.05 19.40 40.44
N ARG A 415 18.05 20.71 40.72
CA ARG A 415 19.32 21.47 40.89
C ARG A 415 19.95 21.28 42.28
N ARG A 416 19.13 20.96 43.29
CA ARG A 416 19.58 20.60 44.66
C ARG A 416 19.37 19.09 44.87
N GLY A 417 20.36 18.40 45.43
CA GLY A 417 20.29 16.96 45.72
C GLY A 417 21.04 16.07 44.71
N GLN A 418 20.67 14.78 44.63
CA GLN A 418 21.20 13.86 43.63
C GLN A 418 20.76 14.34 42.23
N LYS A 419 21.71 14.56 41.32
CA LYS A 419 21.48 15.00 39.92
C LYS A 419 20.87 13.91 39.02
N GLN A 420 20.02 13.06 39.56
CA GLN A 420 19.33 12.05 38.76
C GLN A 420 18.19 12.70 37.98
N ILE A 421 17.97 12.21 36.77
CA ILE A 421 16.88 12.68 35.92
C ILE A 421 15.60 12.01 36.40
N SER A 422 14.52 12.77 36.49
CA SER A 422 13.21 12.29 36.92
C SER A 422 12.13 12.63 35.90
N LEU A 423 11.15 11.73 35.81
CA LEU A 423 9.92 11.90 35.04
C LEU A 423 8.83 12.40 35.99
N ALA A 424 8.04 13.39 35.59
CA ALA A 424 6.92 13.91 36.37
C ALA A 424 5.68 14.19 35.53
N MET A 425 4.52 14.15 36.17
CA MET A 425 3.23 14.48 35.57
C MET A 425 2.66 15.77 36.15
N VAL A 426 2.15 16.63 35.28
CA VAL A 426 1.64 17.97 35.61
C VAL A 426 0.27 18.18 34.94
N ASN A 427 -0.71 18.67 35.70
CA ASN A 427 -2.07 18.93 35.20
C ASN A 427 -2.15 20.27 34.46
N TYR A 428 -2.11 20.25 33.13
CA TYR A 428 -2.16 21.47 32.33
C TYR A 428 -3.58 22.01 32.11
N SER A 429 -4.63 21.23 32.42
CA SER A 429 -6.02 21.70 32.32
C SER A 429 -6.33 22.77 33.38
N ALA A 430 -5.66 22.69 34.53
CA ALA A 430 -5.75 23.65 35.63
C ALA A 430 -4.72 24.79 35.53
N ALA A 431 -3.93 24.86 34.46
CA ALA A 431 -3.01 25.96 34.23
C ALA A 431 -3.80 27.27 34.12
N GLY A 432 -3.51 28.28 34.95
CA GLY A 432 -4.21 29.56 34.97
C GLY A 432 -3.94 30.39 33.70
N TYR A 433 -4.58 30.04 32.58
CA TYR A 433 -4.39 30.71 31.28
C TYR A 433 -4.78 32.19 31.34
N GLN A 434 -3.85 33.05 30.93
CA GLN A 434 -4.05 34.48 30.74
C GLN A 434 -4.38 34.73 29.27
N ASN A 435 -5.49 35.43 29.02
CA ASN A 435 -5.90 35.74 27.65
C ASN A 435 -5.04 36.87 27.08
N LEU A 436 -4.47 36.65 25.90
CA LEU A 436 -3.85 37.74 25.15
C LEU A 436 -4.96 38.61 24.53
N PRO A 437 -4.88 39.94 24.66
CA PRO A 437 -5.91 40.85 24.14
C PRO A 437 -6.02 40.73 22.62
N SER A 438 -7.22 40.46 22.12
CA SER A 438 -7.50 40.11 20.72
C SER A 438 -7.29 41.26 19.70
N GLY A 439 -7.01 42.49 20.16
CA GLY A 439 -7.17 43.73 19.40
C GLY A 439 -6.00 44.20 18.51
N GLY A 440 -4.91 43.44 18.37
CA GLY A 440 -3.76 43.87 17.54
C GLY A 440 -2.69 42.80 17.30
N TYR A 441 -2.70 41.74 18.10
CA TYR A 441 -1.66 40.71 18.14
C TYR A 441 -1.84 39.58 17.10
N VAL A 442 -3.04 39.45 16.53
CA VAL A 442 -3.40 38.40 15.54
C VAL A 442 -2.80 38.66 14.15
N THR A 443 -1.94 39.68 14.00
CA THR A 443 -1.26 40.00 12.73
C THR A 443 0.03 39.21 12.49
N ARG A 444 0.55 38.48 13.49
CA ARG A 444 1.78 37.68 13.35
C ARG A 444 1.48 36.24 12.91
N THR A 445 2.24 35.79 11.93
CA THR A 445 1.82 34.70 11.02
C THR A 445 2.29 33.30 11.42
N SER A 446 3.11 33.15 12.47
CA SER A 446 3.69 31.86 12.86
C SER A 446 3.58 31.56 14.36
N GLN A 447 3.63 30.26 14.71
CA GLN A 447 3.60 29.79 16.10
C GLN A 447 4.85 30.25 16.86
N GLU A 448 6.00 30.36 16.18
CA GLU A 448 7.24 30.88 16.76
C GLU A 448 7.12 32.36 17.15
N ASP A 449 6.47 33.18 16.32
CA ASP A 449 6.23 34.59 16.65
C ASP A 449 5.37 34.72 17.92
N LEU A 450 4.37 33.86 18.07
CA LEU A 450 3.49 33.84 19.24
C LEU A 450 4.24 33.43 20.52
N ILE A 451 5.12 32.44 20.44
CA ILE A 451 5.97 32.01 21.55
C ILE A 451 6.94 33.13 21.95
N GLN A 452 7.60 33.74 20.97
CA GLN A 452 8.55 34.83 21.19
C GLN A 452 7.88 36.06 21.82
N GLU A 453 6.68 36.41 21.37
CA GLU A 453 5.92 37.53 21.93
C GLU A 453 5.41 37.24 23.35
N SER A 454 4.94 36.03 23.60
CA SER A 454 4.58 35.60 24.95
C SER A 454 5.78 35.70 25.90
N LEU A 455 6.97 35.38 25.42
CA LEU A 455 8.22 35.56 26.15
C LEU A 455 8.58 37.02 26.41
N GLU A 456 8.41 37.90 25.43
CA GLU A 456 8.64 39.34 25.57
C GLU A 456 7.66 39.96 26.58
N LEU A 457 6.37 39.64 26.49
CA LEU A 457 5.34 40.11 27.42
C LEU A 457 5.62 39.65 28.87
N TRP A 458 6.14 38.43 29.04
CA TRP A 458 6.57 37.96 30.35
C TRP A 458 7.80 38.70 30.88
N LYS A 459 8.83 38.93 30.05
CA LYS A 459 10.02 39.71 30.43
C LYS A 459 9.65 41.15 30.81
N ASP A 460 8.65 41.72 30.14
CA ASP A 460 8.14 43.07 30.42
C ASP A 460 7.16 43.11 31.60
N GLY A 461 6.87 41.97 32.25
CA GLY A 461 6.01 41.87 33.43
C GLY A 461 4.51 41.93 33.16
N HIS A 462 4.08 41.80 31.91
CA HIS A 462 2.67 41.79 31.52
C HIS A 462 2.01 40.41 31.67
N LEU A 463 2.81 39.34 31.72
CA LEU A 463 2.36 37.98 32.03
C LEU A 463 2.96 37.55 33.36
N SER A 464 2.13 36.96 34.23
CA SER A 464 2.59 36.36 35.47
C SER A 464 2.92 34.87 35.30
N SER A 465 3.91 34.40 36.05
CA SER A 465 4.22 32.98 36.17
C SER A 465 3.26 32.31 37.15
N THR A 466 2.77 31.11 36.81
CA THR A 466 1.89 30.31 37.64
C THR A 466 2.66 29.11 38.18
N LYS A 467 2.74 29.00 39.51
CA LYS A 467 3.32 27.81 40.14
C LYS A 467 2.35 26.63 40.00
N ILE A 468 2.86 25.47 39.60
CA ILE A 468 2.07 24.24 39.48
C ILE A 468 2.75 23.06 40.16
N ALA A 469 1.99 22.31 40.95
CA ALA A 469 2.50 21.16 41.66
C ALA A 469 2.67 19.95 40.73
N ILE A 470 3.76 19.22 40.90
CA ILE A 470 3.97 17.91 40.29
C ILE A 470 3.08 16.89 41.00
N MET A 471 2.22 16.19 40.25
CA MET A 471 1.25 15.24 40.81
C MET A 471 1.89 13.89 41.18
N ARG A 472 2.77 13.42 40.31
CA ARG A 472 3.46 12.14 40.40
C ARG A 472 4.84 12.29 39.81
N HIS A 473 5.84 11.65 40.40
CA HIS A 473 7.16 11.58 39.79
C HIS A 473 7.84 10.25 40.02
N ARG A 474 8.88 10.00 39.21
CA ARG A 474 9.75 8.84 39.31
C ARG A 474 11.16 9.21 38.89
N THR A 475 12.15 8.71 39.63
CA THR A 475 13.56 8.86 39.27
C THR A 475 14.00 7.79 38.27
N LEU A 476 14.71 8.20 37.22
CA LEU A 476 15.22 7.33 36.16
C LEU A 476 16.50 6.62 36.60
N SER A 477 16.64 5.34 36.24
CA SER A 477 17.73 4.48 36.71
C SER A 477 18.97 4.50 35.81
N SER A 478 18.75 4.64 34.51
CA SER A 478 19.72 4.47 33.43
C SER A 478 20.11 5.80 32.79
N CYS A 479 19.20 6.77 32.75
CA CYS A 479 19.44 8.11 32.21
C CYS A 479 20.06 9.04 33.27
N LYS A 480 21.39 9.08 33.39
CA LYS A 480 22.08 9.81 34.47
C LYS A 480 22.55 11.22 34.10
N ASP A 481 23.04 11.43 32.88
CA ASP A 481 23.63 12.69 32.44
C ASP A 481 23.23 13.04 31.00
N GLY A 482 23.25 14.34 30.68
CA GLY A 482 23.00 14.85 29.33
C GLY A 482 21.54 15.25 29.05
N GLY A 483 21.23 15.43 27.77
CA GLY A 483 19.85 15.65 27.32
C GLY A 483 19.08 14.33 27.26
N VAL A 484 17.76 14.43 27.13
CA VAL A 484 16.86 13.29 27.00
C VAL A 484 15.80 13.60 25.96
N SER A 485 15.22 12.56 25.37
CA SER A 485 14.06 12.65 24.50
C SER A 485 12.91 11.85 25.11
N LEU A 486 11.73 12.45 25.13
CA LEU A 486 10.51 11.84 25.63
C LEU A 486 9.61 11.36 24.49
N ALA A 487 8.97 10.21 24.68
CA ALA A 487 7.88 9.72 23.85
C ALA A 487 6.77 9.13 24.72
N LEU A 488 5.52 9.50 24.45
CA LEU A 488 4.38 9.17 25.30
C LEU A 488 3.24 8.54 24.52
N ASN A 489 2.44 7.73 25.22
CA ASN A 489 1.11 7.32 24.79
C ASN A 489 0.19 7.34 26.00
N GLY A 490 -0.73 8.30 26.08
CA GLY A 490 -1.72 8.38 27.17
C GLY A 490 -3.09 7.81 26.82
N ARG A 491 -3.23 7.05 25.72
CA ARG A 491 -4.52 6.40 25.39
C ARG A 491 -4.90 5.37 26.45
N THR A 492 -6.15 5.39 26.87
CA THR A 492 -6.70 4.42 27.84
C THR A 492 -6.39 2.98 27.41
N GLY A 493 -5.84 2.19 28.32
CA GLY A 493 -5.42 0.80 28.09
C GLY A 493 -4.04 0.63 27.43
N ARG A 494 -3.35 1.73 27.08
CA ARG A 494 -1.96 1.75 26.60
C ARG A 494 -1.24 3.02 27.08
N ARG A 495 -1.13 3.16 28.40
CA ARG A 495 -0.55 4.33 29.07
C ARG A 495 0.93 4.13 29.34
N VAL A 496 1.78 4.49 28.37
CA VAL A 496 3.22 4.20 28.40
C VAL A 496 4.04 5.47 28.20
N ALA A 497 5.12 5.62 28.94
CA ALA A 497 6.13 6.65 28.75
C ALA A 497 7.48 6.01 28.41
N CYS A 498 8.23 6.63 27.51
CA CYS A 498 9.55 6.17 27.13
C CYS A 498 10.54 7.34 27.11
N VAL A 499 11.67 7.16 27.79
CA VAL A 499 12.74 8.15 27.88
C VAL A 499 14.00 7.56 27.26
N LEU A 500 14.59 8.29 26.32
CA LEU A 500 15.84 7.95 25.63
C LEU A 500 16.91 8.97 26.00
N ASP A 501 18.11 8.51 26.34
CA ASP A 501 19.26 9.38 26.57
C ASP A 501 19.73 10.08 25.29
N SER A 502 20.46 11.20 25.43
CA SER A 502 21.00 11.95 24.29
C SER A 502 21.99 11.17 23.41
N THR A 503 22.59 10.09 23.93
CA THR A 503 23.50 9.21 23.19
C THR A 503 22.77 8.11 22.42
N GLY A 504 21.47 7.91 22.63
CA GLY A 504 20.67 6.86 22.00
C GLY A 504 21.01 5.45 22.49
N THR A 505 21.66 5.33 23.65
CA THR A 505 22.21 4.08 24.18
C THR A 505 21.40 3.48 25.32
N ALA A 506 20.72 4.32 26.11
CA ALA A 506 19.90 3.90 27.24
C ALA A 506 18.45 4.33 27.01
N LEU A 507 17.56 3.35 27.09
CA LEU A 507 16.13 3.52 26.94
C LEU A 507 15.44 2.98 28.19
N GLU A 508 14.58 3.78 28.80
CA GLU A 508 13.69 3.33 29.87
C GLU A 508 12.24 3.48 29.42
N SER A 509 11.43 2.45 29.66
CA SER A 509 10.01 2.42 29.32
C SER A 509 9.19 2.09 30.55
N PHE A 510 8.10 2.83 30.76
CA PHE A 510 7.29 2.75 31.96
C PHE A 510 5.82 2.59 31.60
N ASP A 511 5.13 1.71 32.32
CA ASP A 511 3.67 1.74 32.40
C ASP A 511 3.28 2.81 33.42
N VAL A 512 2.58 3.83 32.95
CA VAL A 512 2.20 4.99 33.74
C VAL A 512 0.90 4.72 34.53
N GLU A 513 0.14 3.67 34.18
CA GLU A 513 -1.05 3.22 34.92
C GLU A 513 -0.74 2.19 36.01
N GLY A 514 0.38 1.47 35.91
CA GLY A 514 0.80 0.52 36.94
C GLY A 514 1.11 1.23 38.26
N GLU A 515 0.28 1.00 39.30
CA GLU A 515 0.41 1.59 40.65
C GLU A 515 1.75 1.29 41.36
N GLY A 516 2.61 0.43 40.82
CA GLY A 516 3.88 0.05 41.45
C GLY A 516 5.06 0.99 41.23
N ASP A 517 4.92 2.00 40.36
CA ASP A 517 6.08 2.59 39.68
C ASP A 517 6.25 4.11 39.83
N MET A 518 5.24 4.85 40.30
CA MET A 518 5.35 6.31 40.54
C MET A 518 4.95 6.66 41.98
N GLU A 519 5.78 7.46 42.64
CA GLU A 519 5.49 7.98 43.97
C GLU A 519 4.43 9.10 43.83
N VAL A 520 3.38 9.02 44.65
CA VAL A 520 2.36 10.07 44.76
C VAL A 520 2.84 11.03 45.81
N ALA A 521 2.93 12.31 45.47
CA ALA A 521 3.32 13.33 46.45
C ALA A 521 2.24 13.41 47.54
N ASP A 522 2.63 13.22 48.80
CA ASP A 522 1.69 13.14 49.92
C ASP A 522 1.02 14.50 50.15
N ASP A 523 -0.31 14.56 49.99
CA ASP A 523 -1.12 15.75 50.29
C ASP A 523 -1.16 15.94 51.81
N GLY A 524 -0.14 16.62 52.35
CA GLY A 524 -0.08 17.01 53.76
C GLY A 524 -1.32 17.81 54.17
N ARG A 525 -2.18 17.21 54.97
CA ARG A 525 -3.32 17.87 55.65
C ARG A 525 -2.90 18.63 56.89
#